data_AF-A0A9N8K7V9-F1
#
_entry.id   AF-A0A9N8K7V9-F1
#
_cell.length_a   1.000
_cell.length_b   1.000
_cell.length_c   1.000
_cell.angle_alpha   90.00
_cell.angle_beta   90.00
_cell.angle_gamma   90.00
#
_symmetry.space_group_name_H-M   'P 1'
#
loop_
_entity.id
_entity.type
_entity.pdbx_description
1 polymer ?
#
loop_
_entity_poly.entity_id
_entity_poly.type
_entity_poly.pdbx_seq_one_letter_code
_entity_poly.pdbx_strand_id
1 'polypeptide(L)'
;PIMPSNKARLYVALYVRGGAAKMPGKEDTYGWNCVLWIKEALSELQTSTNIIGTNVLEWEAVRNAAMSCCQQKKDEHRFDGTVHVDTLRVPTYDLIQGKETIS
;
A
#
# COMPACT_ATOMS: atom_id res chain seq x y z
N PRO A 1 -10.72 33.49 -2.91
CA PRO A 1 -9.67 32.46 -3.08
C PRO A 1 -10.31 31.06 -3.10
N ILE A 2 -10.10 30.35 -4.20
CA ILE A 2 -10.79 29.09 -4.55
C ILE A 2 -10.29 27.97 -3.62
N MET A 3 -11.22 27.29 -2.92
CA MET A 3 -10.92 26.06 -2.18
C MET A 3 -10.35 24.99 -3.12
N PRO A 4 -9.26 24.29 -2.78
CA PRO A 4 -8.70 23.29 -3.67
C PRO A 4 -9.64 22.09 -3.77
N SER A 5 -9.83 21.66 -5.03
CA SER A 5 -10.60 20.51 -5.50
C SER A 5 -10.73 19.38 -4.47
N ASN A 6 -11.97 19.10 -4.07
CA ASN A 6 -12.41 17.83 -3.51
C ASN A 6 -12.04 16.69 -4.48
N LYS A 7 -10.85 16.13 -4.33
CA LYS A 7 -10.49 14.85 -4.91
C LYS A 7 -10.51 13.83 -3.79
N ALA A 8 -11.59 13.06 -3.71
CA ALA A 8 -11.59 11.85 -2.91
C ALA A 8 -10.41 10.98 -3.38
N ARG A 9 -9.36 10.90 -2.56
CA ARG A 9 -8.20 10.04 -2.81
C ARG A 9 -8.36 8.82 -1.94
N LEU A 10 -8.52 7.66 -2.56
CA LEU A 10 -8.46 6.39 -1.86
C LEU A 10 -6.97 6.08 -1.60
N TYR A 11 -6.57 6.09 -0.34
CA TYR A 11 -5.24 5.66 0.07
C TYR A 11 -5.33 4.20 0.53
N VAL A 12 -4.58 3.34 -0.14
CA VAL A 12 -4.50 1.92 0.18
C VAL A 12 -3.16 1.65 0.86
N ALA A 13 -3.19 1.18 2.11
CA ALA A 13 -2.01 0.73 2.82
C ALA A 13 -1.99 -0.80 2.87
N LEU A 14 -0.97 -1.40 2.25
CA LEU A 14 -0.72 -2.84 2.30
C LEU A 14 0.26 -3.14 3.44
N TYR A 15 -0.23 -3.78 4.50
CA TYR A 15 0.62 -4.29 5.58
C TYR A 15 1.00 -5.75 5.29
N VAL A 16 2.24 -5.96 4.84
CA VAL A 16 2.78 -7.30 4.64
C VAL A 16 3.35 -7.79 5.98
N ARG A 17 2.63 -8.69 6.66
CA ARG A 17 3.14 -9.37 7.86
C ARG A 17 3.86 -10.65 7.46
N GLY A 18 5.18 -10.70 7.66
CA GLY A 18 5.95 -11.94 7.56
C GLY A 18 5.89 -12.73 8.86
N GLY A 19 5.05 -13.75 8.95
CA GLY A 19 4.98 -14.63 10.12
C GLY A 19 3.83 -15.63 10.04
N ALA A 20 3.94 -16.75 10.78
CA ALA A 20 2.84 -17.70 10.92
C ALA A 20 1.64 -17.05 11.62
N ALA A 21 0.43 -17.42 11.19
CA ALA A 21 -0.81 -16.98 11.80
C ALA A 21 -0.84 -17.33 13.31
N LYS A 22 -1.11 -16.34 14.16
CA LYS A 22 -1.13 -16.43 15.63
C LYS A 22 -2.44 -15.92 16.24
N MET A 23 -3.32 -15.29 15.46
CA MET A 23 -4.56 -14.75 16.02
C MET A 23 -5.58 -15.86 16.33
N PRO A 24 -6.38 -15.74 17.42
CA PRO A 24 -7.33 -16.76 17.84
C PRO A 24 -8.36 -17.15 16.76
N GLY A 25 -8.73 -16.21 15.88
CA GLY A 25 -9.63 -16.43 14.74
C GLY A 25 -8.93 -16.75 13.41
N LYS A 26 -7.59 -16.90 13.41
CA LYS A 26 -6.76 -16.94 12.19
C LYS A 26 -7.07 -15.82 11.20
N GLU A 27 -7.41 -14.65 11.73
CA GLU A 27 -7.62 -13.40 11.00
C GLU A 27 -6.35 -12.96 10.26
N ASP A 28 -5.21 -13.56 10.58
CA ASP A 28 -3.93 -13.45 9.88
C ASP A 28 -3.65 -14.60 8.90
N THR A 29 -4.64 -15.41 8.52
CA THR A 29 -4.51 -16.38 7.41
C THR A 29 -4.74 -15.73 6.05
N TYR A 30 -4.13 -16.31 5.02
CA TYR A 30 -4.18 -15.89 3.61
C TYR A 30 -5.59 -15.62 3.04
N GLY A 31 -6.65 -16.24 3.58
CA GLY A 31 -8.04 -16.01 3.14
C GLY A 31 -8.69 -14.73 3.68
N TRP A 32 -8.05 -14.07 4.65
CA TRP A 32 -8.45 -12.79 5.27
C TRP A 32 -7.43 -11.69 4.95
N ASN A 33 -6.68 -11.86 3.85
CA ASN A 33 -5.61 -10.94 3.53
C ASN A 33 -6.19 -9.64 2.95
N CYS A 34 -5.77 -8.51 3.51
CA CYS A 34 -5.98 -7.18 2.93
C CYS A 34 -5.63 -7.14 1.43
N VAL A 35 -4.69 -7.99 0.99
CA VAL A 35 -4.26 -8.18 -0.40
C VAL A 35 -5.41 -8.55 -1.35
N LEU A 36 -6.28 -9.51 -1.01
CA LEU A 36 -7.39 -9.91 -1.88
C LEU A 36 -8.44 -8.80 -1.97
N TRP A 37 -8.74 -8.14 -0.85
CA TRP A 37 -9.64 -6.98 -0.83
C TRP A 37 -9.12 -5.82 -1.68
N ILE A 38 -7.81 -5.55 -1.69
CA ILE A 38 -7.24 -4.55 -2.59
C ILE A 38 -7.42 -4.97 -4.04
N LYS A 39 -7.16 -6.23 -4.39
CA LYS A 39 -7.38 -6.72 -5.75
C LYS A 39 -8.84 -6.51 -6.19
N GLU A 40 -9.79 -6.91 -5.36
CA GLU A 40 -11.23 -6.77 -5.64
C GLU A 40 -11.63 -5.29 -5.77
N ALA A 41 -11.21 -4.45 -4.83
CA ALA A 41 -11.50 -3.01 -4.86
C ALA A 41 -10.92 -2.35 -6.13
N LEU A 42 -9.71 -2.71 -6.54
CA LEU A 42 -9.11 -2.19 -7.79
C LEU A 42 -9.89 -2.67 -9.01
N SER A 43 -10.35 -3.92 -9.05
CA SER A 43 -11.20 -4.43 -10.12
C SER A 43 -12.54 -3.72 -10.20
N GLU A 44 -13.20 -3.45 -9.07
CA GLU A 44 -14.43 -2.65 -9.03
C GLU A 44 -14.18 -1.22 -9.56
N LEU A 45 -13.10 -0.59 -9.12
CA LEU A 45 -12.70 0.73 -9.59
C LEU A 45 -12.44 0.75 -11.11
N GLN A 46 -11.79 -0.26 -11.69
CA GLN A 46 -11.60 -0.34 -13.15
C GLN A 46 -12.92 -0.37 -13.93
N THR A 47 -13.99 -0.91 -13.34
CA THR A 47 -15.32 -0.96 -13.96
C THR A 47 -16.16 0.29 -13.71
N SER A 48 -15.73 1.17 -12.80
CA SER A 48 -16.46 2.37 -12.42
C SER A 48 -16.26 3.51 -13.41
N THR A 49 -17.35 4.12 -13.86
CA THR A 49 -17.34 5.25 -14.80
C THR A 49 -17.02 6.61 -14.14
N ASN A 50 -16.90 6.64 -12.81
CA ASN A 50 -16.70 7.87 -12.03
C ASN A 50 -15.24 8.07 -11.57
N ILE A 51 -14.29 7.38 -12.19
CA ILE A 51 -12.86 7.60 -11.90
C ILE A 51 -12.35 8.71 -12.81
N ILE A 52 -12.17 9.89 -12.24
CA ILE A 52 -11.70 11.08 -12.96
C ILE A 52 -10.25 11.38 -12.57
N GLY A 53 -9.32 11.15 -13.50
CA GLY A 53 -7.90 11.52 -13.38
C GLY A 53 -6.90 10.36 -13.50
N THR A 54 -5.62 10.67 -13.29
CA THR A 54 -4.52 9.70 -13.34
C THR A 54 -4.64 8.69 -12.20
N ASN A 55 -4.65 7.40 -12.54
CA ASN A 55 -4.75 6.31 -11.58
C ASN A 55 -3.86 5.14 -12.04
N VAL A 56 -3.50 4.28 -11.08
CA VAL A 56 -2.86 2.99 -11.32
C VAL A 56 -3.74 1.94 -10.66
N LEU A 57 -4.57 1.26 -11.45
CA LEU A 57 -5.52 0.26 -10.95
C LEU A 57 -5.10 -1.18 -11.28
N GLU A 58 -4.07 -1.36 -12.10
CA GLU A 58 -3.57 -2.69 -12.45
C GLU A 58 -3.04 -3.41 -11.22
N TRP A 59 -3.69 -4.53 -10.87
CA TRP A 59 -3.36 -5.31 -9.68
C TRP A 59 -1.88 -5.71 -9.63
N GLU A 60 -1.33 -6.15 -10.75
CA GLU A 60 0.08 -6.58 -10.81
C GLU A 60 1.03 -5.42 -10.55
N ALA A 61 0.75 -4.22 -11.08
CA ALA A 61 1.57 -3.03 -10.85
C ALA A 61 1.56 -2.64 -9.36
N VAL A 62 0.36 -2.59 -8.75
CA VAL A 62 0.20 -2.25 -7.33
C VAL A 62 0.91 -3.28 -6.44
N ARG A 63 0.67 -4.57 -6.68
CA ARG A 63 1.28 -5.66 -5.91
C ARG A 63 2.80 -5.67 -6.03
N ASN A 64 3.34 -5.56 -7.25
CA ASN A 64 4.78 -5.64 -7.49
C ASN A 64 5.52 -4.45 -6.86
N ALA A 65 4.95 -3.24 -6.93
CA ALA A 65 5.52 -2.07 -6.27
C ALA A 65 5.50 -2.20 -4.74
N ALA A 66 4.39 -2.67 -4.16
CA ALA A 66 4.30 -2.89 -2.72
C ALA A 66 5.33 -3.92 -2.23
N MET A 67 5.48 -5.03 -2.96
CA MET A 67 6.49 -6.04 -2.64
C MET A 67 7.92 -5.51 -2.79
N SER A 68 8.18 -4.73 -3.84
CA SER A 68 9.50 -4.11 -4.08
C SER A 68 9.86 -3.11 -2.98
N CYS A 69 8.92 -2.25 -2.56
CA CYS A 69 9.11 -1.33 -1.45
C CYS A 69 9.40 -2.07 -0.13
N CYS A 70 8.65 -3.14 0.15
CA CYS A 70 8.91 -3.97 1.33
C CYS A 70 10.29 -4.63 1.28
N GLN A 71 10.72 -5.08 0.10
CA GLN A 71 12.04 -5.68 -0.08
C GLN A 71 13.15 -4.64 0.10
N GLN A 72 13.03 -3.47 -0.53
CA GLN A 72 13.98 -2.38 -0.38
C GLN A 72 14.17 -1.99 1.10
N LYS A 73 13.10 -1.87 1.89
CA LYS A 73 13.20 -1.57 3.33
C LYS A 73 13.95 -2.65 4.12
N LYS A 74 13.85 -3.93 3.71
CA LYS A 74 14.63 -5.02 4.31
C LYS A 74 16.10 -4.93 3.94
N ASP A 75 16.38 -4.65 2.67
CA ASP A 75 17.75 -4.51 2.15
C ASP A 75 18.46 -3.29 2.75
N GLU A 76 17.69 -2.25 3.11
CA GLU A 76 18.16 -1.08 3.86
C GLU A 76 18.22 -1.31 5.38
N HIS A 77 18.02 -2.54 5.84
CA HIS A 77 18.12 -2.92 7.24
C HIS A 77 17.20 -2.10 8.19
N ARG A 78 16.08 -1.58 7.68
CA ARG A 78 15.17 -0.70 8.45
C ARG A 78 14.46 -1.41 9.61
N PHE A 79 14.57 -2.73 9.72
CA PHE A 79 13.82 -3.55 10.67
C PHE A 79 14.69 -4.36 11.64
N ASP A 80 16.01 -4.40 11.46
CA ASP A 80 16.92 -5.18 12.31
C ASP A 80 17.64 -4.35 13.39
N GLY A 81 17.35 -3.05 13.43
CA GLY A 81 17.90 -2.12 14.42
C GLY A 81 19.31 -1.61 14.13
N THR A 82 19.88 -1.96 12.97
CA THR A 82 21.23 -1.50 12.58
C THR A 82 21.25 -0.09 11.99
N VAL A 83 20.11 0.39 11.47
CA VAL A 83 19.95 1.75 10.92
C VAL A 83 18.94 2.52 11.75
N HIS A 84 19.25 3.79 12.06
CA HIS A 84 18.29 4.69 12.72
C HIS A 84 17.20 5.10 11.72
N VAL A 85 15.98 4.61 11.95
CA VAL A 85 14.80 4.94 11.15
C VAL A 85 13.86 5.77 12.01
N ASP A 86 13.44 6.93 11.50
CA ASP A 86 12.40 7.75 12.13
C ASP A 86 11.06 7.01 12.05
N THR A 87 10.69 6.34 13.13
CA THR A 87 9.45 5.55 13.23
C THR A 87 8.20 6.40 13.38
N LEU A 88 8.35 7.71 13.63
CA LEU A 88 7.23 8.66 13.72
C LEU A 88 6.77 9.12 12.34
N ARG A 89 7.59 8.91 11.30
CA ARG A 89 7.28 9.22 9.91
C ARG A 89 7.05 7.95 9.13
N VAL A 90 5.80 7.72 8.74
CA VAL A 90 5.44 6.54 7.95
C VAL A 90 5.70 6.85 6.47
N PRO A 91 6.73 6.26 5.82
CA PRO A 91 6.97 6.47 4.40
C PRO A 91 5.84 5.86 3.57
N THR A 92 5.25 6.68 2.70
CA THR A 92 4.21 6.29 1.76
C THR A 92 4.79 6.21 0.35
N TYR A 93 4.65 5.07 -0.31
CA TYR A 93 5.10 4.90 -1.69
C TYR A 93 4.05 5.44 -2.67
N ASP A 94 4.39 6.52 -3.37
CA ASP A 94 3.56 7.10 -4.41
C ASP A 94 3.80 6.36 -5.73
N LEU A 95 2.83 5.55 -6.13
CA LEU A 95 2.85 4.79 -7.38
C LEU A 95 2.77 5.66 -8.65
N ILE A 96 2.19 6.85 -8.56
CA ILE A 96 2.08 7.79 -9.68
C ILE A 96 3.45 8.46 -9.90
N GLN A 97 4.16 8.78 -8.81
CA GLN A 97 5.49 9.40 -8.87
C GLN A 97 6.64 8.38 -8.88
N GLY A 98 6.37 7.10 -8.59
CA GLY A 98 7.37 6.04 -8.52
C GLY A 98 8.40 6.21 -7.41
N LYS A 99 8.01 6.80 -6.26
CA LYS A 99 8.95 7.07 -5.16
C LYS A 99 8.31 7.05 -3.77
N GLU A 100 9.13 6.84 -2.74
CA GLU A 100 8.73 7.09 -1.36
C GLU A 100 8.56 8.59 -1.10
N THR A 101 7.51 8.93 -0.37
CA THR A 101 7.22 10.27 0.12
C THR A 101 7.00 10.20 1.63
N ILE A 102 7.42 11.26 2.32
CA ILE A 102 7.21 11.43 3.76
C ILE A 102 6.04 12.39 3.90
N SER A 103 5.01 11.96 4.63
CA SER A 103 3.84 12.79 4.98
C SER A 103 3.98 13.37 6.37
#